data_AF-A0A3N5IJG6-F1
#
_entry.id   AF-A0A3N5IJG6-F1
#
_cell.length_a   1.000
_cell.length_b   1.000
_cell.length_c   1.000
_cell.angle_alpha   90.00
_cell.angle_beta   90.00
_cell.angle_gamma   90.00
#
_symmetry.space_group_name_H-M   'P 1'
#
loop_
_entity.id
_entity.type
_entity.pdbx_description
1 polymer ?
#
loop_
_entity_poly.entity_id
_entity_poly.type
_entity_poly.pdbx_seq_one_letter_code
_entity_poly.pdbx_strand_id
1 'polypeptide(L)'
;MDDNKKIGVFLCQCDGRIDPWVDLKELQETLRKNPLISQVDILPMSCTAPGLNQIKASVERHGLNRLVIAGCEPRILLKKFNQ
;
A
#
# COMPACT_ATOMS: atom_id res chain seq x y z
N MET A 1 3.81 8.46 -23.93
CA MET A 1 4.11 7.66 -22.71
C MET A 1 3.80 8.55 -21.54
N ASP A 2 3.02 8.07 -20.58
CA ASP A 2 2.55 8.87 -19.44
C ASP A 2 3.71 9.02 -18.43
N ASP A 3 4.44 10.13 -18.52
CA ASP A 3 5.73 10.36 -17.84
C ASP A 3 5.60 10.65 -16.33
N ASN A 4 4.38 10.68 -15.78
CA ASN A 4 4.14 11.01 -14.37
C ASN A 4 3.66 9.80 -13.57
N LYS A 5 4.52 8.78 -13.40
CA LYS A 5 4.21 7.61 -12.56
C LYS A 5 4.14 8.04 -11.10
N LYS A 6 2.95 7.96 -10.51
CA LYS A 6 2.70 8.26 -9.09
C LYS A 6 2.30 6.97 -8.38
N ILE A 7 3.30 6.26 -7.88
CA ILE A 7 3.11 4.96 -7.24
C ILE A 7 2.80 5.15 -5.75
N GLY A 8 1.69 4.60 -5.30
CA GLY A 8 1.38 4.42 -3.88
C GLY A 8 1.70 3.00 -3.43
N VAL A 9 2.46 2.85 -2.36
CA VAL A 9 2.77 1.55 -1.75
C VAL A 9 2.08 1.45 -0.39
N PHE A 10 1.33 0.38 -0.17
CA PHE A 10 0.59 0.15 1.08
C PHE A 10 1.06 -1.16 1.70
N LEU A 11 1.70 -1.05 2.85
CA LEU A 11 2.23 -2.17 3.63
C LEU A 11 1.19 -2.61 4.65
N CYS A 12 0.75 -3.87 4.62
CA CYS A 12 -0.22 -4.41 5.56
C CYS A 12 0.48 -5.01 6.79
N GLN A 13 0.00 -4.74 8.00
CA GLN A 13 0.45 -5.42 9.22
C GLN A 13 -0.28 -6.75 9.46
N CYS A 14 -1.44 -6.95 8.81
CA CYS A 14 -2.35 -8.06 9.06
C CYS A 14 -2.67 -8.22 10.56
N ASP A 15 -2.90 -7.08 11.22
CA ASP A 15 -3.10 -6.96 12.66
C ASP A 15 -1.92 -7.50 13.49
N GLY A 16 -0.71 -7.08 13.13
CA GLY A 16 0.54 -7.45 13.80
C GLY A 16 1.07 -8.84 13.47
N ARG A 17 0.44 -9.60 12.55
CA ARG A 17 0.92 -10.93 12.16
C ARG A 17 2.19 -10.89 11.31
N ILE A 18 2.48 -9.76 10.67
CA ILE A 18 3.67 -9.58 9.81
C ILE A 18 4.84 -9.02 10.62
N ASP A 19 4.57 -8.20 11.62
CA ASP A 19 5.56 -7.47 12.43
C ASP A 19 6.69 -8.35 13.04
N PRO A 20 6.46 -9.62 13.47
CA PRO A 20 7.55 -10.48 13.98
C PRO A 20 8.57 -10.91 12.92
N TRP A 21 8.21 -10.83 11.64
CA TRP A 21 9.00 -11.36 10.52
C TRP A 21 9.62 -10.26 9.68
N VAL A 22 9.02 -9.08 9.65
CA VAL A 22 9.41 -7.97 8.79
C VAL A 22 9.27 -6.65 9.53
N ASP A 23 10.34 -5.85 9.57
CA ASP A 23 10.26 -4.46 10.02
C ASP A 23 9.62 -3.59 8.94
N LEU A 24 8.33 -3.34 9.11
CA LEU A 24 7.56 -2.54 8.17
C LEU A 24 7.94 -1.05 8.20
N LYS A 25 8.50 -0.54 9.31
CA LYS A 25 8.96 0.84 9.41
C LYS A 25 10.25 1.03 8.62
N GLU A 26 11.23 0.15 8.81
CA GLU A 26 12.46 0.16 8.02
C GLU A 26 12.17 0.01 6.52
N LEU A 27 11.24 -0.89 6.16
CA LEU A 27 10.80 -1.06 4.78
C LEU A 27 10.14 0.21 4.23
N GLN A 28 9.28 0.87 5.00
CA GLN A 28 8.66 2.14 4.61
C GLN A 28 9.72 3.22 4.34
N GLU A 29 10.69 3.39 5.24
CA GLU A 29 11.77 4.38 5.09
C GLU A 29 12.64 4.08 3.87
N THR A 30 12.92 2.80 3.61
CA THR A 30 13.68 2.36 2.44
C THR A 30 12.93 2.67 1.14
N LEU A 31 11.63 2.38 1.08
CA LEU A 31 10.80 2.62 -0.10
C LEU A 31 10.64 4.11 -0.41
N ARG A 32 10.56 4.97 0.61
CA ARG A 32 10.45 6.44 0.45
C ARG A 32 11.67 7.06 -0.25
N LYS A 33 12.82 6.38 -0.28
CA LYS A 33 14.02 6.84 -0.99
C LYS A 33 13.92 6.66 -2.51
N ASN A 34 12.95 5.87 -2.99
CA ASN A 34 12.76 5.63 -4.42
C ASN A 34 11.96 6.79 -5.06
N PRO A 35 12.52 7.51 -6.04
CA PRO A 35 11.86 8.68 -6.64
C PRO A 35 10.59 8.35 -7.42
N LEU A 36 10.34 7.08 -7.77
CA LEU A 36 9.10 6.65 -8.44
C LEU A 36 7.93 6.43 -7.46
N ILE A 37 8.22 6.35 -6.16
CA ILE A 37 7.23 6.10 -5.11
C ILE A 37 6.81 7.44 -4.51
N SER A 38 5.55 7.81 -4.73
CA SER A 38 5.01 9.08 -4.26
C SER A 38 4.46 9.00 -2.84
N GLN A 39 4.01 7.83 -2.41
CA GLN A 39 3.41 7.63 -1.09
C GLN A 39 3.69 6.22 -0.59
N VAL A 40 4.01 6.10 0.71
CA VAL A 40 4.13 4.80 1.40
C VAL A 40 3.42 4.86 2.75
N ASP A 41 2.43 4.00 2.92
CA ASP A 41 1.64 3.89 4.15
C ASP A 41 1.67 2.48 4.73
N ILE A 42 1.63 2.39 6.06
CA ILE A 42 1.45 1.15 6.80
C ILE A 42 0.00 1.12 7.28
N LEU A 43 -0.70 0.03 7.00
CA LEU A 43 -2.11 -0.17 7.34
C LEU A 43 -2.25 -1.38 8.26
N PRO A 44 -3.00 -1.28 9.38
CA PRO A 44 -3.26 -2.42 10.26
C PRO A 44 -3.89 -3.60 9.48
N MET A 45 -4.87 -3.29 8.64
CA MET A 45 -5.51 -4.24 7.73
C MET A 45 -5.90 -3.56 6.42
N SER A 46 -5.22 -3.88 5.32
CA SER A 46 -5.51 -3.28 4.00
C SER A 46 -6.78 -3.84 3.33
N CYS A 47 -7.22 -5.05 3.70
CA CYS A 47 -8.31 -5.76 3.02
C CYS A 47 -9.71 -5.56 3.62
N THR A 48 -9.81 -4.79 4.70
CA THR A 48 -11.07 -4.44 5.38
C THR A 48 -11.65 -3.16 4.78
N ALA A 49 -12.93 -2.89 5.00
CA ALA A 49 -13.56 -1.65 4.48
C ALA A 49 -12.84 -0.37 4.95
N PRO A 50 -12.40 -0.24 6.22
CA PRO A 50 -11.59 0.90 6.64
C PRO A 50 -10.26 1.01 5.87
N GLY A 51 -9.55 -0.12 5.67
CA GLY A 51 -8.30 -0.15 4.91
C GLY A 51 -8.49 0.26 3.46
N LEU A 52 -9.53 -0.26 2.80
CA LEU A 52 -9.89 0.10 1.42
C LEU A 52 -10.22 1.59 1.31
N ASN A 53 -10.99 2.14 2.26
CA ASN A 53 -11.33 3.57 2.28
C ASN A 53 -10.08 4.45 2.49
N GLN A 54 -9.15 4.02 3.34
CA GLN A 54 -7.89 4.73 3.56
C GLN A 54 -7.01 4.73 2.31
N ILE A 55 -6.94 3.60 1.59
CA ILE A 55 -6.25 3.51 0.30
C ILE A 55 -6.91 4.48 -0.70
N LYS A 56 -8.24 4.43 -0.87
CA LYS A 56 -8.99 5.32 -1.78
C LYS A 56 -8.72 6.79 -1.47
N ALA A 57 -8.81 7.20 -0.21
CA ALA A 57 -8.51 8.56 0.22
C ALA A 57 -7.05 8.95 -0.08
N SER A 58 -6.09 8.03 0.07
CA SER A 58 -4.69 8.28 -0.30
C SER A 58 -4.51 8.43 -1.81
N VAL A 59 -5.22 7.63 -2.62
CA VAL A 59 -5.19 7.76 -4.09
C VAL A 59 -5.63 9.15 -4.51
N GLU A 60 -6.77 9.61 -4.01
CA GLU A 60 -7.32 10.94 -4.32
C GLU A 60 -6.40 12.06 -3.83
N ARG A 61 -5.95 11.99 -2.58
CA ARG A 61 -5.12 13.03 -1.95
C ARG A 61 -3.77 13.23 -2.65
N HIS A 62 -3.14 12.13 -3.07
CA HIS A 62 -1.80 12.17 -3.66
C HIS A 62 -1.81 12.07 -5.20
N GLY A 63 -2.99 11.91 -5.81
CA GLY A 63 -3.15 11.72 -7.25
C GLY A 63 -2.43 10.48 -7.76
N LEU A 64 -2.47 9.38 -6.99
CA LEU A 64 -1.78 8.14 -7.33
C LEU A 64 -2.42 7.51 -8.56
N ASN A 65 -1.60 6.99 -9.47
CA ASN A 65 -2.08 6.31 -10.68
C ASN A 65 -1.61 4.86 -10.78
N ARG A 66 -0.81 4.39 -9.82
CA ARG A 66 -0.36 3.00 -9.68
C ARG A 66 -0.35 2.65 -8.19
N LEU A 67 -0.77 1.43 -7.87
CA LEU A 67 -0.84 0.95 -6.48
C LEU A 67 -0.06 -0.35 -6.33
N VAL A 68 0.68 -0.46 -5.25
CA VAL A 68 1.32 -1.71 -4.80
C VAL A 68 0.78 -1.99 -3.40
N ILE A 69 0.14 -3.14 -3.22
CA ILE A 69 -0.32 -3.60 -1.91
C ILE A 69 0.59 -4.74 -1.46
N ALA A 70 1.45 -4.48 -0.48
CA ALA A 70 2.24 -5.52 0.17
C ALA A 70 1.39 -6.13 1.30
N GLY A 71 0.75 -7.26 1.01
CA GLY A 71 -0.14 -7.94 1.94
C GLY A 71 -0.23 -9.44 1.66
N CYS A 72 -1.31 -10.07 2.10
CA CYS A 72 -1.49 -11.51 2.00
C CYS A 72 -1.80 -11.98 0.55
N GLU A 73 -2.13 -13.27 0.40
CA GLU A 73 -2.30 -13.97 -0.87
C GLU A 73 -3.15 -13.21 -1.92
N PRO A 74 -2.55 -12.83 -3.08
CA PRO A 74 -3.24 -12.04 -4.09
C PRO A 74 -4.42 -12.79 -4.72
N ARG A 75 -4.35 -14.12 -4.86
CA ARG A 75 -5.46 -14.92 -5.39
C ARG A 75 -6.76 -14.78 -4.59
N ILE A 76 -6.64 -14.50 -3.30
CA ILE A 76 -7.79 -14.33 -2.39
C ILE A 76 -8.23 -12.86 -2.35
N LEU A 77 -7.28 -11.92 -2.31
CA LEU A 77 -7.57 -10.53 -1.99
C LEU A 77 -7.68 -9.60 -3.21
N LEU A 78 -7.12 -9.95 -4.37
CA LEU A 78 -7.05 -9.06 -5.53
C LEU A 78 -8.42 -8.50 -5.97
N LYS A 79 -9.46 -9.34 -5.90
CA LYS A 79 -10.83 -8.91 -6.26
C LYS A 79 -11.36 -7.77 -5.39
N LYS A 80 -10.89 -7.63 -4.14
CA LYS A 80 -11.30 -6.53 -3.25
C LYS A 80 -10.67 -5.19 -3.62
N PHE A 81 -9.50 -5.22 -4.27
CA PHE A 81 -8.77 -4.00 -4.64
C PHE A 81 -9.09 -3.51 -6.06
N ASN A 82 -9.83 -4.31 -6.85
CA ASN A 82 -10.28 -3.95 -8.20
C ASN A 82 -11.73 -3.38 -8.21
N GLN A 83 -12.21 -2.87 -7.08
CA GLN A 83 -13.57 -2.31 -6.89
C GLN A 83 -13.55 -0.79 -6.77
#